data_AF-A0A850HA37-F1
#
_entry.id   AF-A0A850HA37-F1
#
_cell.length_a   1.000
_cell.length_b   1.000
_cell.length_c   1.000
_cell.angle_alpha   90.00
_cell.angle_beta   90.00
_cell.angle_gamma   90.00
#
_symmetry.space_group_name_H-M   'P 1'
#
loop_
_entity.id
_entity.type
_entity.pdbx_description
1 polymer ?
#
loop_
_entity_poly.entity_id
_entity_poly.type
_entity_poly.pdbx_seq_one_letter_code
_entity_poly.pdbx_strand_id
1 'polypeptide(L)'
;MITPASPLESITPRSSLTSEQMGLREAAQGFEAIMLRQLLASARASSMAEQTPFTGSGLEQFQTMLDDHFADIASKSGTLGIAASIEAQLSAHLRQAPASSGREEV
;
A
#
# COMPACT_ATOMS: atom_id res chain seq x y z
N MET A 1 -37.23 45.21 -10.99
CA MET A 1 -36.77 44.35 -9.88
C MET A 1 -36.40 43.00 -10.47
N ILE A 2 -35.11 42.68 -10.56
CA ILE A 2 -34.63 41.37 -11.01
C ILE A 2 -33.48 41.01 -10.07
N THR A 3 -33.76 40.15 -9.11
CA THR A 3 -32.75 39.53 -8.25
C THR A 3 -32.09 38.40 -9.03
N PRO A 4 -30.74 38.30 -9.11
CA PRO A 4 -30.11 37.09 -9.60
C PRO A 4 -30.22 36.00 -8.52
N ALA A 5 -30.63 34.80 -8.95
CA ALA A 5 -30.66 33.61 -8.13
C ALA A 5 -29.22 33.19 -7.77
N SER A 6 -28.98 32.95 -6.47
CA SER A 6 -27.72 32.40 -5.95
C SER A 6 -27.45 31.01 -6.56
N PRO A 7 -26.20 30.67 -6.92
CA PRO A 7 -25.87 29.30 -7.26
C PRO A 7 -25.94 28.45 -5.99
N LEU A 8 -26.54 27.27 -6.12
CA LEU A 8 -26.56 26.23 -5.10
C LEU A 8 -25.13 25.75 -4.85
N GLU A 9 -24.56 26.13 -3.72
CA GLU A 9 -23.36 25.53 -3.13
C GLU A 9 -23.63 24.03 -2.94
N SER A 10 -23.15 23.21 -3.88
CA SER A 10 -23.45 21.77 -3.91
C SER A 10 -22.18 20.95 -3.71
N ILE A 11 -22.14 20.30 -2.55
CA ILE A 11 -21.60 18.96 -2.28
C ILE A 11 -20.07 18.86 -2.29
N THR A 12 -19.47 18.90 -1.10
CA THR A 12 -18.11 18.41 -0.87
C THR A 12 -18.13 16.98 -0.29
N PRO A 13 -17.85 15.93 -1.07
CA PRO A 13 -17.48 14.63 -0.51
C PRO A 13 -15.97 14.64 -0.23
N ARG A 14 -15.51 15.52 0.68
CA ARG A 14 -14.07 15.58 1.04
C ARG A 14 -13.68 14.58 2.11
N SER A 15 -14.64 14.03 2.86
CA SER A 15 -14.38 13.18 4.02
C SER A 15 -14.24 11.68 3.70
N SER A 16 -14.75 11.20 2.56
CA SER A 16 -14.60 9.80 2.13
C SER A 16 -13.20 9.54 1.55
N LEU A 17 -12.66 10.52 0.82
CA LEU A 17 -11.33 10.44 0.20
C LEU A 17 -10.22 10.21 1.23
N THR A 18 -10.32 10.77 2.43
CA THR A 18 -9.30 10.59 3.47
C THR A 18 -9.30 9.18 4.04
N SER A 19 -10.48 8.56 4.20
CA SER A 19 -10.59 7.17 4.65
C SER A 19 -10.06 6.19 3.61
N GLU A 20 -10.39 6.40 2.33
CA GLU A 20 -9.87 5.58 1.23
C GLU A 20 -8.35 5.74 1.05
N GLN A 21 -7.81 6.95 1.24
CA GLN A 21 -6.36 7.20 1.24
C GLN A 21 -5.64 6.47 2.37
N MET A 22 -6.21 6.45 3.58
CA MET A 22 -5.63 5.69 4.69
C MET A 22 -5.63 4.19 4.42
N GLY A 23 -6.73 3.63 3.91
CA GLY A 23 -6.80 2.22 3.53
C GLY A 23 -5.83 1.86 2.40
N LEU A 24 -5.66 2.74 1.42
CA LEU A 24 -4.67 2.59 0.36
C LEU A 24 -3.24 2.57 0.92
N ARG A 25 -2.91 3.50 1.82
CA ARG A 25 -1.60 3.54 2.46
C ARG A 25 -1.31 2.24 3.22
N GLU A 26 -2.26 1.76 4.01
CA GLU A 26 -2.11 0.50 4.76
C GLU A 26 -1.91 -0.70 3.82
N ALA A 27 -2.70 -0.79 2.75
CA ALA A 27 -2.55 -1.83 1.74
C ALA A 27 -1.18 -1.78 1.04
N ALA A 28 -0.72 -0.57 0.69
CA ALA A 28 0.58 -0.36 0.05
C ALA A 28 1.75 -0.75 0.98
N GLN A 29 1.65 -0.43 2.28
CA GLN A 29 2.62 -0.88 3.29
C GLN A 29 2.61 -2.40 3.45
N GLY A 30 1.43 -3.03 3.44
CA GLY A 30 1.31 -4.49 3.47
C GLY A 30 1.97 -5.17 2.26
N PHE A 31 1.80 -4.58 1.07
CA PHE A 31 2.46 -5.05 -0.15
C PHE A 31 4.00 -4.93 -0.06
N GLU A 32 4.49 -3.77 0.39
CA GLU A 32 5.93 -3.56 0.58
C GLU A 32 6.52 -4.56 1.57
N ALA A 33 5.80 -4.90 2.64
CA ALA A 33 6.22 -5.91 3.59
C ALA A 33 6.34 -7.31 2.94
N ILE A 34 5.36 -7.73 2.14
CA ILE A 34 5.40 -9.03 1.43
C ILE A 34 6.59 -9.07 0.46
N MET A 35 6.76 -8.01 -0.33
CA MET A 35 7.84 -7.92 -1.30
C MET A 35 9.20 -7.98 -0.62
N LEU A 36 9.38 -7.26 0.49
CA LEU A 36 10.62 -7.25 1.24
C LEU A 36 10.93 -8.62 1.87
N ARG A 37 9.94 -9.32 2.43
CA ARG A 37 10.12 -10.71 2.88
C ARG A 37 10.60 -11.61 1.75
N GLN A 38 10.01 -11.49 0.56
CA GLN A 38 10.41 -12.28 -0.59
C GLN A 38 11.82 -11.94 -1.07
N LEU A 39 12.19 -10.65 -1.03
CA LEU A 39 13.54 -10.19 -1.35
C LEU A 39 14.57 -10.76 -0.36
N LEU A 40 14.31 -10.68 0.94
CA LEU A 40 15.19 -11.21 1.99
C LEU A 40 15.35 -12.73 1.88
N ALA A 41 14.25 -13.45 1.66
CA ALA A 41 14.28 -14.89 1.41
C ALA A 41 15.14 -15.23 0.19
N SER A 42 15.01 -14.47 -0.91
CA SER A 42 15.81 -14.69 -2.13
C SER A 42 17.30 -14.39 -1.93
N ALA A 43 17.63 -13.33 -1.19
CA ALA A 43 19.01 -12.96 -0.87
C ALA A 43 19.69 -14.05 -0.04
N ARG A 44 18.97 -14.62 0.94
CA ARG A 44 19.46 -15.75 1.75
C ARG A 44 19.64 -17.01 0.91
N ALA A 45 18.66 -17.36 0.08
CA ALA A 45 18.77 -18.50 -0.83
C ALA A 45 19.98 -18.37 -1.76
N SER A 46 20.27 -17.15 -2.24
CA SER A 46 21.48 -16.86 -3.03
C SER A 46 22.78 -16.98 -2.22
N SER A 47 22.77 -16.63 -0.92
CA SER A 47 23.96 -16.73 -0.06
C SER A 47 24.33 -18.18 0.32
N MET A 48 23.32 -19.07 0.40
CA MET A 48 23.49 -20.48 0.77
C MET A 48 23.86 -21.38 -0.41
N ALA A 49 23.85 -20.85 -1.64
CA ALA A 49 24.29 -21.59 -2.83
C ALA A 49 25.80 -21.90 -2.81
N GLU A 50 26.58 -21.17 -1.99
CA GLU A 50 28.03 -21.31 -1.96
C GLU A 50 28.52 -22.35 -0.94
N GLN A 51 28.03 -22.37 0.31
CA GLN A 51 28.66 -23.19 1.36
C GLN A 51 27.69 -23.59 2.48
N THR A 52 27.78 -24.86 2.90
CA THR A 52 27.26 -25.53 4.12
C THR A 52 25.93 -26.33 4.03
N PRO A 53 25.98 -27.67 4.22
CA PRO A 53 24.80 -28.53 4.33
C PRO A 53 24.18 -28.58 5.74
N PHE A 54 24.39 -27.55 6.57
CA PHE A 54 23.93 -27.52 7.97
C PHE A 54 22.98 -26.35 8.23
N THR A 55 21.77 -26.43 7.67
CA THR A 55 20.66 -25.54 8.03
C THR A 55 19.66 -26.32 8.89
N GLY A 56 19.76 -26.20 10.21
CA GLY A 56 18.78 -26.79 11.11
C GLY A 56 17.43 -26.07 11.00
N SER A 57 16.33 -26.82 11.07
CA SER A 57 14.95 -26.29 10.95
C SER A 57 14.63 -25.17 11.95
N GLY A 58 15.22 -25.19 13.15
CA GLY A 58 15.07 -24.12 14.14
C GLY A 58 15.70 -22.79 13.73
N LEU A 59 16.83 -22.83 13.01
CA LEU A 59 17.47 -21.62 12.50
C LEU A 59 16.68 -21.01 11.34
N GLU A 60 16.09 -21.85 10.47
CA GLU A 60 15.19 -21.40 9.41
C GLU A 60 13.97 -20.69 9.99
N GLN A 61 13.30 -21.29 10.98
CA GLN A 61 12.14 -20.68 11.63
C GLN A 61 12.48 -19.34 12.31
N PHE A 62 13.62 -19.26 12.98
CA PHE A 62 14.08 -18.01 13.60
C PHE A 62 14.29 -16.91 12.55
N GLN A 63 14.96 -17.25 11.44
CA GLN A 63 15.22 -16.32 10.36
C GLN A 63 13.92 -15.83 9.70
N THR A 64 12.94 -16.71 9.49
CA THR A 64 11.62 -16.32 8.97
C THR A 64 10.94 -15.32 9.92
N MET A 65 10.94 -15.57 11.23
CA MET A 65 10.37 -14.62 12.20
C MET A 65 11.11 -13.29 12.21
N LEU A 66 12.43 -13.31 12.02
CA LEU A 66 13.26 -12.12 11.96
C LEU A 66 12.94 -11.29 10.70
N ASP A 67 12.85 -11.95 9.55
CA ASP A 67 12.48 -11.31 8.28
C ASP A 67 11.07 -10.72 8.34
N ASP A 68 10.12 -11.44 8.94
CA ASP A 68 8.75 -10.96 9.13
C ASP A 68 8.72 -9.66 9.94
N HIS A 69 9.43 -9.63 11.08
CA HIS A 69 9.47 -8.46 11.95
C HIS A 69 10.19 -7.28 11.30
N PHE A 70 11.31 -7.55 10.64
CA PHE A 70 12.07 -6.53 9.93
C PHE A 70 11.24 -5.93 8.80
N ALA A 71 10.55 -6.76 8.01
CA ALA A 71 9.74 -6.30 6.89
C ALA A 71 8.54 -5.45 7.34
N ASP A 72 7.91 -5.80 8.47
CA ASP A 72 6.83 -5.00 9.07
C ASP A 72 7.31 -3.62 9.53
N ILE A 73 8.45 -3.55 10.22
CA ILE A 73 9.02 -2.25 10.65
C ILE A 73 9.43 -1.43 9.42
N ALA A 74 10.14 -2.05 8.48
CA ALA A 74 10.63 -1.37 7.29
C ALA A 74 9.47 -0.79 6.45
N SER A 75 8.39 -1.56 6.26
CA SER A 75 7.24 -1.08 5.49
C SER A 75 6.49 0.06 6.17
N LYS A 76 6.36 0.02 7.49
CA LYS A 76 5.74 1.10 8.27
C LYS A 76 6.59 2.37 8.29
N SER A 77 7.92 2.21 8.34
CA SER A 77 8.86 3.33 8.28
C SER A 77 8.92 4.01 6.91
N GLY A 78 8.54 3.31 5.84
CA GLY A 78 8.60 3.79 4.47
C GLY A 78 10.03 3.89 3.92
N THR A 79 11.00 3.17 4.50
CA THR A 79 12.43 3.26 4.14
C THR A 79 12.70 2.92 2.67
N LEU A 80 11.91 2.02 2.06
CA LEU A 80 12.06 1.64 0.65
C LEU A 80 11.29 2.55 -0.32
N GLY A 81 10.27 3.25 0.17
CA GLY A 81 9.48 4.21 -0.62
C GLY A 81 8.56 3.61 -1.68
N ILE A 82 8.46 2.29 -1.78
CA ILE A 82 7.59 1.61 -2.75
C ILE A 82 6.14 1.83 -2.36
N ALA A 83 5.81 1.67 -1.08
CA ALA A 83 4.46 1.93 -0.56
C ALA A 83 3.99 3.36 -0.88
N ALA A 84 4.86 4.35 -0.67
CA ALA A 84 4.57 5.75 -0.98
C ALA A 84 4.37 6.01 -2.49
N SER A 85 5.15 5.33 -3.34
CA SER A 85 4.99 5.45 -4.80
C SER A 85 3.64 4.90 -5.28
N ILE A 86 3.21 3.76 -4.72
CA ILE A 86 1.91 3.13 -5.03
C ILE A 86 0.77 4.02 -4.55
N GLU A 87 0.86 4.57 -3.33
CA GLU A 87 -0.11 5.52 -2.79
C GLU A 87 -0.24 6.75 -3.68
N ALA A 88 0.88 7.34 -4.11
CA ALA A 88 0.89 8.52 -4.97
C ALA A 88 0.23 8.24 -6.34
N GLN A 89 0.57 7.10 -6.96
CA GLN A 89 0.02 6.71 -8.25
C GLN A 89 -1.47 6.37 -8.16
N LEU A 90 -1.90 5.58 -7.16
CA LEU A 90 -3.29 5.17 -7.07
C LEU A 90 -4.20 6.31 -6.58
N SER A 91 -3.74 7.15 -5.65
CA SER A 91 -4.50 8.35 -5.25
C SER A 91 -4.69 9.33 -6.41
N ALA A 92 -3.75 9.41 -7.34
CA ALA A 92 -3.92 10.19 -8.57
C ALA A 92 -5.02 9.62 -9.46
N HIS A 93 -5.11 8.30 -9.62
CA HIS A 93 -6.20 7.65 -10.37
C HIS A 93 -7.56 7.81 -9.70
N LEU A 94 -7.64 7.72 -8.36
CA LEU A 94 -8.90 7.92 -7.62
C LEU A 94 -9.43 9.35 -7.78
N ARG A 95 -8.54 10.35 -7.90
CA ARG A 95 -8.93 11.74 -8.22
C ARG A 95 -9.45 11.90 -9.66
N GLN A 96 -9.08 11.00 -10.55
CA GLN A 96 -9.43 11.05 -11.98
C GLN A 96 -10.64 10.19 -12.33
N ALA A 97 -11.10 9.30 -11.45
CA ALA A 97 -12.28 8.47 -11.68
C ALA A 97 -13.52 9.38 -11.83
N PRO A 98 -14.09 9.52 -13.05
CA PRO A 98 -15.32 10.27 -13.21
C PRO A 98 -16.44 9.53 -12.48
N ALA A 99 -17.38 10.28 -11.93
CA ALA A 99 -18.61 9.75 -11.34
C ALA A 99 -19.44 9.04 -12.42
N SER A 100 -19.10 7.80 -12.77
CA SER A 100 -19.91 6.91 -13.60
C SER A 100 -20.62 5.90 -12.70
N SER A 101 -21.63 6.38 -11.96
CA SER A 101 -22.75 5.56 -11.50
C SER A 101 -23.91 6.49 -11.18
N GLY A 102 -24.57 6.95 -12.24
CA GLY A 102 -25.71 7.87 -12.19
C GLY A 102 -26.41 7.94 -13.54
N ARG A 103 -26.76 6.78 -14.09
CA ARG A 103 -27.61 6.54 -15.27
C ARG A 103 -28.12 5.09 -15.09
N GLU A 104 -29.41 4.77 -14.98
CA GLU A 104 -30.64 5.37 -15.50
C GLU A 104 -31.84 5.10 -14.58
N GLU A 105 -32.68 6.12 -14.39
CA GLU A 105 -34.11 5.99 -14.16
C GLU A 105 -34.77 5.39 -15.40
N VAL A 106 -35.63 4.37 -15.24
CA VAL A 106 -37.00 4.27 -15.82
C VAL A 106 -37.85 3.40 -14.91
#